data_AF-A0A7S2PTF0-F1
#
_entry.id   AF-A0A7S2PTF0-F1
#
_cell.length_a   1.000
_cell.length_b   1.000
_cell.length_c   1.000
_cell.angle_alpha   90.00
_cell.angle_beta   90.00
_cell.angle_gamma   90.00
#
_symmetry.space_group_name_H-M   'P 1'
#
loop_
_entity.id
_entity.type
_entity.pdbx_description
1 polymer ?
#
loop_
_entity_poly.entity_id
_entity_poly.type
_entity_poly.pdbx_seq_one_letter_code
_entity_poly.pdbx_strand_id
1 'polypeptide(L)'
;GLVAQRMNRDFGKKQVQLRDSTIADASYLGKYHSRVPESERVEVGDVQSFVFTDAKKPPKFHKEGTVPVSDHLSDEMEEKKLVKEELIHAIKLYNASHPENMISTHGTADELRERMIQHNLPTTRSTRKVLKEGFLGKPKGMLQVMWERGFIDPEVKDMRNLPNVKVCRDIISEWPDFLSETNELEELGAKLGVTVIFTPKAHCELAGRGIEYCWGLAKLAFRRGVKTTKKNLKSKVQRYIDSGPAGILNIRAARKFAALARRYKLAYRKLHEEKGDEALNYADIEKVCKYFKTKRCAFDFDYKIIKEEYDAYQAA
;
A
#
# COMPACT_ATOMS: atom_id res chain seq x y z
N GLY A 1 1.31 0.67 8.72
CA GLY A 1 0.13 1.51 9.00
C GLY A 1 -0.96 0.78 9.77
N LEU A 2 -1.97 1.49 10.25
CA LEU A 2 -3.18 1.01 10.93
C LEU A 2 -4.06 0.19 9.97
N VAL A 3 -3.99 -1.13 10.06
CA VAL A 3 -4.75 -2.04 9.18
C VAL A 3 -5.34 -3.17 10.00
N ALA A 4 -6.66 -3.13 10.24
CA ALA A 4 -7.36 -4.10 11.09
C ALA A 4 -7.18 -5.54 10.59
N GLN A 5 -7.09 -5.76 9.27
CA GLN A 5 -6.88 -7.07 8.66
C GLN A 5 -5.58 -7.76 9.11
N ARG A 6 -4.60 -6.97 9.58
CA ARG A 6 -3.28 -7.45 10.03
C ARG A 6 -3.18 -7.65 11.55
N MET A 7 -4.27 -7.41 12.30
CA MET A 7 -4.32 -7.63 13.74
C MET A 7 -4.85 -9.03 14.05
N ASN A 8 -4.33 -9.64 15.12
CA ASN A 8 -4.93 -10.82 15.73
C ASN A 8 -6.02 -10.39 16.71
N ARG A 9 -6.96 -11.28 17.01
CA ARG A 9 -7.98 -11.03 18.04
C ARG A 9 -7.36 -10.87 19.43
N ASP A 10 -6.45 -11.79 19.78
CA ASP A 10 -5.65 -11.76 21.01
C ASP A 10 -4.25 -11.16 20.73
N PHE A 11 -3.45 -10.93 21.77
CA PHE A 11 -2.12 -10.32 21.62
C PHE A 11 -1.07 -11.28 21.04
N GLY A 12 0.04 -10.70 20.60
CA GLY A 12 1.25 -11.45 20.23
C GLY A 12 1.08 -12.31 18.98
N LYS A 13 1.75 -13.46 18.97
CA LYS A 13 1.89 -14.35 17.81
C LYS A 13 2.53 -13.62 16.62
N LYS A 14 2.42 -14.19 15.41
CA LYS A 14 2.85 -13.54 14.17
C LYS A 14 1.88 -12.41 13.79
N GLN A 15 1.86 -11.33 14.56
CA GLN A 15 1.13 -10.10 14.25
C GLN A 15 2.10 -9.00 13.82
N VAL A 16 1.67 -8.18 12.87
CA VAL A 16 2.42 -6.98 12.48
C VAL A 16 2.24 -5.92 13.55
N GLN A 17 3.34 -5.31 13.98
CA GLN A 17 3.29 -4.13 14.85
C GLN A 17 2.66 -2.95 14.09
N LEU A 18 1.53 -2.47 14.61
CA LEU A 18 0.91 -1.26 14.09
C LEU A 18 1.60 -0.02 14.69
N ARG A 19 1.50 1.11 13.97
CA ARG A 19 1.97 2.40 14.49
C ARG A 19 0.99 2.92 15.54
N ASP A 20 1.48 3.79 16.41
CA ASP A 20 0.65 4.44 17.41
C ASP A 20 -0.34 5.42 16.74
N SER A 21 -1.47 5.67 17.41
CA SER A 21 -2.54 6.54 16.89
C SER A 21 -2.97 7.56 17.95
N THR A 22 -3.22 8.79 17.53
CA THR A 22 -3.75 9.85 18.42
C THR A 22 -5.27 9.79 18.45
N ILE A 23 -5.85 9.77 19.65
CA ILE A 23 -7.31 9.83 19.87
C ILE A 23 -7.76 11.28 19.71
N ALA A 24 -8.16 11.66 18.50
CA ALA A 24 -8.40 13.07 18.18
C ALA A 24 -9.63 13.67 18.87
N ASP A 25 -10.72 12.90 18.98
CA ASP A 25 -11.98 13.33 19.56
C ASP A 25 -12.83 12.14 20.05
N ALA A 26 -14.00 12.42 20.60
CA ALA A 26 -14.88 11.43 21.19
C ALA A 26 -15.43 10.37 20.20
N SER A 27 -15.37 10.61 18.88
CA SER A 27 -15.81 9.63 17.87
C SER A 27 -14.93 8.37 17.84
N TYR A 28 -13.74 8.44 18.43
CA TYR A 28 -12.80 7.33 18.56
C TYR A 28 -13.17 6.40 19.72
N LEU A 29 -14.09 6.81 20.59
CA LEU A 29 -14.40 6.13 21.85
C LEU A 29 -15.75 5.41 21.75
N GLY A 30 -15.80 4.20 22.29
CA GLY A 30 -16.98 3.36 22.29
C GLY A 30 -17.95 3.72 23.42
N LYS A 31 -19.19 3.27 23.28
CA LYS A 31 -20.29 3.55 24.24
C LYS A 31 -20.01 3.14 25.69
N TYR A 32 -19.06 2.25 25.94
CA TYR A 32 -18.70 1.78 27.28
C TYR A 32 -17.47 2.47 27.86
N HIS A 33 -16.90 3.46 27.16
CA HIS A 33 -15.66 4.14 27.57
C HIS A 33 -15.69 4.64 29.02
N SER A 34 -16.78 5.28 29.45
CA SER A 34 -16.94 5.76 30.82
C SER A 34 -16.97 4.65 31.88
N ARG A 35 -17.30 3.42 31.49
CA ARG A 35 -17.33 2.23 32.36
C ARG A 35 -16.00 1.48 32.40
N VAL A 36 -15.06 1.78 31.49
CA VAL A 36 -13.69 1.25 31.53
C VAL A 36 -12.92 2.01 32.61
N PRO A 37 -12.11 1.33 33.47
CA PRO A 37 -11.28 2.00 34.45
C PRO A 37 -10.35 3.03 33.81
N GLU A 38 -10.19 4.20 34.45
CA GLU A 38 -9.34 5.30 33.97
C GLU A 38 -7.88 4.86 33.77
N SER A 39 -7.40 3.92 34.59
CA SER A 39 -6.05 3.34 34.45
C SER A 39 -5.87 2.44 33.22
N GLU A 40 -6.95 2.01 32.58
CA GLU A 40 -6.95 1.05 31.46
C GLU A 40 -7.49 1.63 30.16
N ARG A 41 -8.16 2.79 30.18
CA ARG A 41 -8.72 3.42 28.97
C ARG A 41 -7.78 4.47 28.38
N VAL A 42 -8.05 4.84 27.13
CA VAL A 42 -7.45 6.00 26.48
C VAL A 42 -8.43 7.17 26.48
N GLU A 43 -7.94 8.38 26.63
CA GLU A 43 -8.71 9.62 26.62
C GLU A 43 -8.51 10.40 25.31
N VAL A 44 -9.39 11.38 25.08
CA VAL A 44 -9.21 12.31 23.96
C VAL A 44 -7.92 13.11 24.17
N GLY A 45 -7.07 13.15 23.14
CA GLY A 45 -5.74 13.74 23.16
C GLY A 45 -4.62 12.73 23.41
N ASP A 46 -4.94 11.52 23.90
CA ASP A 46 -3.93 10.49 24.15
C ASP A 46 -3.38 9.89 22.85
N VAL A 47 -2.12 9.42 22.93
CA VAL A 47 -1.54 8.54 21.91
C VAL A 47 -1.72 7.10 22.37
N GLN A 48 -2.62 6.38 21.72
CA GLN A 48 -2.78 4.95 21.94
C GLN A 48 -1.63 4.18 21.29
N SER A 49 -0.88 3.47 22.11
CA SER A 49 0.08 2.49 21.62
C SER A 49 -0.57 1.15 21.30
N PHE A 50 -0.20 0.56 20.17
CA PHE A 50 -0.62 -0.77 19.73
C PHE A 50 0.35 -1.88 20.19
N VAL A 51 1.25 -1.55 21.11
CA VAL A 51 2.21 -2.48 21.73
C VAL A 51 2.06 -2.38 23.24
N PHE A 52 2.26 -3.49 23.95
CA PHE A 52 2.34 -3.44 25.40
C PHE A 52 3.68 -2.85 25.83
N THR A 53 3.64 -1.65 26.42
CA THR A 53 4.83 -0.93 26.89
C THR A 53 4.96 -0.93 28.42
N ASP A 54 3.89 -1.22 29.15
CA ASP A 54 3.84 -1.22 30.61
C ASP A 54 3.76 -2.65 31.17
N ALA A 55 4.82 -3.07 31.86
CA ALA A 55 4.90 -4.39 32.51
C ALA A 55 3.85 -4.60 33.62
N LYS A 56 3.21 -3.54 34.11
CA LYS A 56 2.16 -3.60 35.13
C LYS A 56 0.76 -3.77 34.55
N LYS A 57 0.58 -3.62 33.23
CA LYS A 57 -0.71 -3.71 32.54
C LYS A 57 -0.76 -4.92 31.63
N PRO A 58 -1.06 -6.12 32.17
CA PRO A 58 -1.15 -7.33 31.36
C PRO A 58 -2.37 -7.30 30.41
N PRO A 59 -2.41 -8.16 29.39
CA PRO A 59 -3.56 -8.30 28.50
C PRO A 59 -4.85 -8.58 29.27
N LYS A 60 -5.90 -7.78 29.04
CA LYS A 60 -7.15 -7.81 29.82
C LYS A 60 -7.87 -9.16 29.81
N PHE A 61 -7.96 -9.78 28.64
CA PHE A 61 -8.77 -11.00 28.43
C PHE A 61 -7.96 -12.29 28.66
N HIS A 62 -7.04 -12.25 29.62
CA HIS A 62 -6.29 -13.41 30.09
C HIS A 62 -6.43 -13.51 31.60
N LYS A 63 -6.35 -14.73 32.14
CA LYS A 63 -6.38 -14.93 33.60
C LYS A 63 -5.16 -14.23 34.22
N GLU A 64 -5.37 -13.53 35.33
CA GLU A 64 -4.29 -12.86 36.04
C GLU A 64 -3.17 -13.84 36.42
N GLY A 65 -1.91 -13.41 36.28
CA GLY A 65 -0.73 -14.25 36.51
C GLY A 65 -0.47 -15.33 35.44
N THR A 66 -1.37 -15.50 34.45
CA THR A 66 -1.19 -16.53 33.42
C THR A 66 -0.41 -16.06 32.21
N VAL A 67 -0.08 -14.78 32.04
CA VAL A 67 0.77 -14.31 30.96
C VAL A 67 2.01 -13.66 31.58
N PRO A 68 3.23 -14.16 31.30
CA PRO A 68 4.44 -13.58 31.86
C PRO A 68 4.75 -12.23 31.21
N VAL A 69 5.52 -11.39 31.91
CA VAL A 69 5.94 -10.09 31.37
C VAL A 69 6.87 -10.28 30.18
N SER A 70 7.87 -11.15 30.32
CA SER A 70 8.83 -11.52 29.27
C SER A 70 8.66 -12.97 28.83
N ASP A 71 9.17 -13.30 27.65
CA ASP A 71 9.15 -14.67 27.13
C ASP A 71 9.83 -15.63 28.14
N HIS A 72 9.13 -16.69 28.55
CA HIS A 72 9.72 -17.77 29.34
C HIS A 72 10.37 -18.77 28.40
N LEU A 73 11.67 -18.90 28.50
CA LEU A 73 12.50 -19.74 27.65
C LEU A 73 12.79 -21.08 28.31
N SER A 74 12.82 -22.15 27.51
CA SER A 74 13.35 -23.45 27.89
C SER A 74 14.88 -23.42 27.89
N ASP A 75 15.49 -24.35 28.63
CA ASP A 75 16.91 -24.66 28.47
C ASP A 75 17.19 -25.43 27.17
N GLU A 76 16.14 -26.01 26.56
CA GLU A 76 16.23 -26.63 25.23
C GLU A 76 16.47 -25.58 24.15
N MET A 77 17.51 -25.82 23.34
CA MET A 77 17.80 -25.06 22.13
C MET A 77 16.99 -25.62 20.96
N GLU A 78 16.41 -24.74 20.14
CA GLU A 78 15.76 -25.06 18.88
C GLU A 78 16.43 -24.32 17.73
N GLU A 79 16.56 -24.99 16.58
CA GLU A 79 17.00 -24.34 15.35
C GLU A 79 15.84 -23.66 14.64
N LYS A 80 15.97 -22.35 14.42
CA LYS A 80 15.04 -21.57 13.61
C LYS A 80 15.70 -21.16 12.31
N LYS A 81 14.99 -21.36 11.20
CA LYS A 81 15.39 -20.81 9.90
C LYS A 81 15.48 -19.29 9.99
N LEU A 82 16.56 -18.73 9.45
CA LEU A 82 16.71 -17.28 9.31
C LEU A 82 15.59 -16.74 8.42
N VAL A 83 15.04 -15.58 8.77
CA VAL A 83 14.09 -14.86 7.91
C VAL A 83 14.82 -14.17 6.75
N LYS A 84 14.09 -13.70 5.74
CA LYS A 84 14.68 -13.15 4.51
C LYS A 84 15.64 -12.00 4.80
N GLU A 85 15.28 -11.11 5.71
CA GLU A 85 16.08 -9.96 6.11
C GLU A 85 17.39 -10.39 6.79
N GLU A 86 17.33 -11.44 7.64
CA GLU A 86 18.50 -12.01 8.30
C GLU A 86 19.43 -12.70 7.29
N LEU A 87 18.88 -13.43 6.31
CA LEU A 87 19.65 -14.04 5.21
C LEU A 87 20.36 -12.96 4.39
N ILE A 88 19.64 -11.89 4.02
CA ILE A 88 20.22 -10.75 3.27
C ILE A 88 21.33 -10.09 4.10
N HIS A 89 21.12 -9.89 5.39
CA HIS A 89 22.11 -9.29 6.28
C HIS A 89 23.36 -10.18 6.39
N ALA A 90 23.18 -11.48 6.60
CA ALA A 90 24.29 -12.44 6.63
C ALA A 90 25.08 -12.46 5.31
N ILE A 91 24.40 -12.44 4.16
CA ILE A 91 25.05 -12.34 2.84
C ILE A 91 25.82 -11.02 2.70
N LYS A 92 25.28 -9.90 3.17
CA LYS A 92 25.97 -8.60 3.12
C LYS A 92 27.24 -8.62 3.98
N LEU A 93 27.19 -9.20 5.17
CA LEU A 93 28.36 -9.35 6.04
C LEU A 93 29.42 -10.23 5.39
N TYR A 94 29.01 -11.35 4.77
CA TYR A 94 29.93 -12.24 4.05
C TYR A 94 30.57 -11.54 2.84
N ASN A 95 29.78 -10.85 2.01
CA ASN A 95 30.30 -10.13 0.84
C ASN A 95 31.27 -9.00 1.22
N ALA A 96 31.10 -8.39 2.40
CA ALA A 96 32.01 -7.36 2.89
C ALA A 96 33.39 -7.92 3.26
N SER A 97 33.46 -9.19 3.69
CA SER A 97 34.72 -9.87 4.01
C SER A 97 35.31 -10.67 2.84
N HIS A 98 34.52 -10.97 1.81
CA HIS A 98 34.93 -11.80 0.65
C HIS A 98 34.50 -11.16 -0.69
N PRO A 99 35.10 -10.02 -1.09
CA PRO A 99 34.74 -9.30 -2.32
C PRO A 99 35.00 -10.12 -3.60
N GLU A 100 35.87 -11.12 -3.54
CA GLU A 100 36.21 -12.02 -4.64
C GLU A 100 35.15 -13.12 -4.88
N ASN A 101 34.28 -13.39 -3.91
CA ASN A 101 33.29 -14.48 -3.97
C ASN A 101 31.89 -14.01 -3.57
N MET A 102 31.42 -12.91 -4.17
CA MET A 102 30.16 -12.28 -3.80
C MET A 102 28.93 -13.15 -4.10
N ILE A 103 28.02 -13.21 -3.12
CA ILE A 103 26.71 -13.83 -3.23
C ILE A 103 25.67 -12.74 -3.54
N SER A 104 24.80 -12.98 -4.53
CA SER A 104 23.69 -12.06 -4.80
C SER A 104 22.71 -11.98 -3.61
N THR A 105 22.18 -10.79 -3.32
CA THR A 105 21.15 -10.57 -2.28
C THR A 105 19.72 -10.57 -2.82
N HIS A 106 19.54 -10.70 -4.14
CA HIS A 106 18.23 -10.69 -4.78
C HIS A 106 17.61 -12.08 -4.79
N GLY A 107 16.28 -12.17 -4.69
CA GLY A 107 15.53 -13.43 -4.81
C GLY A 107 14.56 -13.68 -3.66
N THR A 108 13.98 -14.89 -3.66
CA THR A 108 13.14 -15.41 -2.58
C THR A 108 13.99 -15.88 -1.39
N ALA A 109 13.35 -16.12 -0.23
CA ALA A 109 14.08 -16.62 0.95
C ALA A 109 14.72 -18.00 0.69
N ASP A 110 14.07 -18.86 -0.09
CA ASP A 110 14.59 -20.20 -0.38
C ASP A 110 15.76 -20.16 -1.36
N GLU A 111 15.69 -19.33 -2.40
CA GLU A 111 16.82 -19.09 -3.31
C GLU A 111 18.04 -18.50 -2.59
N LEU A 112 17.81 -17.66 -1.56
CA LEU A 112 18.89 -17.11 -0.74
C LEU A 112 19.50 -18.18 0.17
N ARG A 113 18.68 -19.08 0.73
CA ARG A 113 19.18 -20.21 1.54
C ARG A 113 20.00 -21.18 0.70
N GLU A 114 19.55 -21.53 -0.49
CA GLU A 114 20.31 -22.40 -1.41
C GLU A 114 21.70 -21.84 -1.69
N ARG A 115 21.79 -20.53 -2.00
CA ARG A 115 23.08 -19.85 -2.18
C ARG A 115 23.92 -19.84 -0.92
N MET A 116 23.33 -19.55 0.24
CA MET A 116 24.06 -19.60 1.51
C MET A 116 24.62 -21.00 1.78
N ILE A 117 23.83 -22.06 1.55
CA ILE A 117 24.27 -23.45 1.69
C ILE A 117 25.43 -23.77 0.74
N GLN A 118 25.35 -23.35 -0.53
CA GLN A 118 26.44 -23.53 -1.51
C GLN A 118 27.76 -22.87 -1.08
N HIS A 119 27.68 -21.80 -0.29
CA HIS A 119 28.83 -21.08 0.25
C HIS A 119 29.14 -21.45 1.71
N ASN A 120 28.56 -22.55 2.23
CA ASN A 120 28.74 -23.03 3.60
C ASN A 120 28.39 -21.99 4.69
N LEU A 121 27.41 -21.14 4.42
CA LEU A 121 26.91 -20.15 5.36
C LEU A 121 25.70 -20.68 6.14
N PRO A 122 25.59 -20.34 7.45
CA PRO A 122 24.47 -20.80 8.27
C PRO A 122 23.15 -20.19 7.79
N THR A 123 22.14 -21.06 7.60
CA THR A 123 20.77 -20.64 7.23
C THR A 123 19.78 -20.75 8.38
N THR A 124 20.25 -21.23 9.53
CA THR A 124 19.52 -21.35 10.79
C THR A 124 20.26 -20.61 11.90
N ARG A 125 19.53 -20.25 12.95
CA ARG A 125 20.07 -19.81 14.22
C ARG A 125 19.58 -20.72 15.32
N SER A 126 20.45 -21.00 16.28
CA SER A 126 20.07 -21.69 17.50
C SER A 126 19.48 -20.68 18.48
N THR A 127 18.26 -20.92 18.95
CA THR A 127 17.57 -20.07 19.92
C THR A 127 16.95 -20.93 21.02
N ARG A 128 16.86 -20.42 22.25
CA ARG A 128 16.09 -21.13 23.29
C ARG A 128 14.62 -21.18 22.91
N LYS A 129 13.99 -22.34 23.14
CA LYS A 129 12.57 -22.56 22.84
C LYS A 129 11.70 -21.70 23.75
N VAL A 130 10.74 -20.97 23.18
CA VAL A 130 9.78 -20.18 23.97
C VAL A 130 8.70 -21.12 24.50
N LEU A 131 8.67 -21.36 25.81
CA LEU A 131 7.63 -22.17 26.47
C LEU A 131 6.33 -21.38 26.66
N LYS A 132 6.47 -20.09 26.97
CA LYS A 132 5.34 -19.21 27.21
C LYS A 132 5.67 -17.80 26.72
N GLU A 133 4.83 -17.31 25.83
CA GLU A 133 4.98 -15.96 25.25
C GLU A 133 4.67 -14.91 26.32
N GLY A 134 5.59 -13.97 26.51
CA GLY A 134 5.39 -12.80 27.35
C GLY A 134 4.76 -11.67 26.56
N PHE A 135 4.10 -10.73 27.25
CA PHE A 135 3.35 -9.67 26.58
C PHE A 135 4.14 -8.39 26.33
N LEU A 136 5.16 -8.08 27.12
CA LEU A 136 5.89 -6.81 27.02
C LEU A 136 6.61 -6.71 25.67
N GLY A 137 6.43 -5.57 24.99
CA GLY A 137 6.95 -5.32 23.65
C GLY A 137 6.21 -6.06 22.53
N LYS A 138 5.19 -6.88 22.84
CA LYS A 138 4.38 -7.56 21.84
C LYS A 138 3.22 -6.67 21.37
N PRO A 139 2.77 -6.84 20.12
CA PRO A 139 1.63 -6.10 19.61
C PRO A 139 0.33 -6.52 20.34
N LYS A 140 -0.49 -5.52 20.66
CA LYS A 140 -1.82 -5.69 21.25
C LYS A 140 -2.78 -6.31 20.24
N GLY A 141 -3.66 -7.20 20.72
CA GLY A 141 -4.74 -7.75 19.92
C GLY A 141 -5.93 -6.80 19.80
N MET A 142 -6.84 -7.07 18.87
CA MET A 142 -8.06 -6.30 18.65
C MET A 142 -8.88 -6.14 19.94
N LEU A 143 -9.02 -7.21 20.74
CA LEU A 143 -9.79 -7.15 21.98
C LEU A 143 -9.21 -6.13 22.96
N GLN A 144 -7.88 -6.12 23.13
CA GLN A 144 -7.21 -5.18 24.03
C GLN A 144 -7.44 -3.73 23.58
N VAL A 145 -7.28 -3.45 22.28
CA VAL A 145 -7.45 -2.10 21.73
C VAL A 145 -8.92 -1.64 21.83
N MET A 146 -9.87 -2.53 21.55
CA MET A 146 -11.31 -2.26 21.70
C MET A 146 -11.70 -2.04 23.17
N TRP A 147 -11.07 -2.75 24.11
CA TRP A 147 -11.26 -2.54 25.54
C TRP A 147 -10.79 -1.15 25.96
N GLU A 148 -9.56 -0.78 25.61
CA GLU A 148 -8.98 0.53 25.95
C GLU A 148 -9.82 1.70 25.42
N ARG A 149 -10.45 1.54 24.24
CA ARG A 149 -11.36 2.53 23.65
C ARG A 149 -12.81 2.43 24.13
N GLY A 150 -13.19 1.45 24.95
CA GLY A 150 -14.55 1.31 25.46
C GLY A 150 -15.58 0.71 24.50
N PHE A 151 -15.15 -0.14 23.56
CA PHE A 151 -16.04 -0.89 22.64
C PHE A 151 -16.47 -2.25 23.18
N ILE A 152 -15.90 -2.69 24.30
CA ILE A 152 -16.26 -3.93 24.98
C ILE A 152 -16.95 -3.58 26.30
N ASP A 153 -18.08 -4.22 26.57
CA ASP A 153 -18.82 -4.04 27.82
C ASP A 153 -18.03 -4.66 28.99
N PRO A 154 -17.69 -3.88 30.05
CA PRO A 154 -17.01 -4.38 31.24
C PRO A 154 -17.72 -5.51 31.99
N GLU A 155 -19.02 -5.69 31.78
CA GLU A 155 -19.79 -6.77 32.42
C GLU A 155 -19.67 -8.12 31.71
N VAL A 156 -19.03 -8.18 30.53
CA VAL A 156 -18.81 -9.44 29.82
C VAL A 156 -17.77 -10.28 30.56
N LYS A 157 -18.26 -11.26 31.33
CA LYS A 157 -17.42 -12.21 32.08
C LYS A 157 -17.02 -13.44 31.25
N ASP A 158 -17.88 -13.89 30.34
CA ASP A 158 -17.60 -15.08 29.50
C ASP A 158 -16.89 -14.65 28.20
N MET A 159 -15.68 -15.17 28.00
CA MET A 159 -14.88 -14.91 26.79
C MET A 159 -15.57 -15.36 25.50
N ARG A 160 -16.55 -16.27 25.56
CA ARG A 160 -17.35 -16.71 24.41
C ARG A 160 -18.29 -15.61 23.89
N ASN A 161 -18.64 -14.65 24.73
CA ASN A 161 -19.49 -13.51 24.37
C ASN A 161 -18.69 -12.32 23.84
N LEU A 162 -17.36 -12.39 23.85
CA LEU A 162 -16.51 -11.38 23.23
C LEU A 162 -16.58 -11.49 21.70
N PRO A 163 -16.45 -10.37 20.97
CA PRO A 163 -16.51 -10.38 19.52
C PRO A 163 -15.45 -11.32 18.93
N ASN A 164 -15.83 -12.04 17.88
CA ASN A 164 -14.91 -12.85 17.11
C ASN A 164 -14.02 -11.95 16.22
N VAL A 165 -12.99 -12.53 15.58
CA VAL A 165 -12.02 -11.80 14.75
C VAL A 165 -12.71 -10.97 13.65
N LYS A 166 -13.77 -11.51 13.03
CA LYS A 166 -14.48 -10.84 11.93
C LYS A 166 -15.19 -9.59 12.45
N VAL A 167 -15.97 -9.72 13.52
CA VAL A 167 -16.69 -8.59 14.13
C VAL A 167 -15.72 -7.51 14.62
N CYS A 168 -14.62 -7.91 15.27
CA CYS A 168 -13.59 -6.97 15.70
C CYS A 168 -13.01 -6.19 14.51
N ARG A 169 -12.68 -6.89 13.42
CA ARG A 169 -12.13 -6.29 12.21
C ARG A 169 -13.09 -5.30 11.58
N ASP A 170 -14.36 -5.68 11.45
CA ASP A 170 -15.38 -4.85 10.84
C ASP A 170 -15.55 -3.56 11.65
N ILE A 171 -15.59 -3.63 12.99
CA ILE A 171 -15.69 -2.44 13.84
C ILE A 171 -14.42 -1.56 13.76
N ILE A 172 -13.24 -2.16 13.90
CA ILE A 172 -11.97 -1.39 13.92
C ILE A 172 -11.70 -0.73 12.57
N SER A 173 -12.07 -1.37 11.46
CA SER A 173 -11.84 -0.80 10.12
C SER A 173 -12.64 0.49 9.87
N GLU A 174 -13.75 0.67 10.59
CA GLU A 174 -14.60 1.87 10.52
C GLU A 174 -14.16 2.99 11.47
N TRP A 175 -13.12 2.77 12.28
CA TRP A 175 -12.62 3.84 13.16
C TRP A 175 -11.97 4.97 12.36
N PRO A 176 -12.10 6.23 12.80
CA PRO A 176 -11.64 7.38 12.01
C PRO A 176 -10.15 7.34 11.67
N ASP A 177 -9.29 6.90 12.58
CA ASP A 177 -7.85 6.73 12.33
C ASP A 177 -7.52 5.57 11.38
N PHE A 178 -8.30 4.48 11.41
CA PHE A 178 -8.13 3.39 10.45
C PHE A 178 -8.61 3.77 9.05
N LEU A 179 -9.67 4.56 8.94
CA LEU A 179 -10.18 5.08 7.66
C LEU A 179 -9.28 6.15 7.05
N SER A 180 -8.75 7.05 7.89
CA SER A 180 -7.86 8.13 7.48
C SER A 180 -6.40 7.71 7.32
N GLU A 181 -6.10 6.43 7.55
CA GLU A 181 -4.75 5.87 7.49
C GLU A 181 -4.13 6.06 6.09
N THR A 182 -3.13 6.94 6.02
CA THR A 182 -2.30 7.10 4.83
C THR A 182 -1.50 5.84 4.57
N ASN A 183 -1.48 5.36 3.34
CA ASN A 183 -0.69 4.18 3.02
C ASN A 183 0.83 4.48 3.05
N GLU A 184 1.65 3.43 3.15
CA GLU A 184 3.11 3.56 3.27
C GLU A 184 3.74 4.32 2.09
N LEU A 185 3.17 4.22 0.89
CA LEU A 185 3.66 4.93 -0.29
C LEU A 185 3.34 6.43 -0.21
N GLU A 186 2.16 6.81 0.28
CA GLU A 186 1.80 8.21 0.54
C GLU A 186 2.70 8.84 1.60
N GLU A 187 2.95 8.11 2.70
CA GLU A 187 3.82 8.58 3.78
C GLU A 187 5.26 8.77 3.27
N LEU A 188 5.78 7.81 2.50
CA LEU A 188 7.09 7.93 1.85
C LEU A 188 7.12 9.11 0.87
N GLY A 189 6.06 9.27 0.07
CA GLY A 189 5.89 10.40 -0.84
C GLY A 189 5.99 11.73 -0.10
N ALA A 190 5.23 11.89 0.98
CA ALA A 190 5.23 13.10 1.80
C ALA A 190 6.63 13.39 2.37
N LYS A 191 7.35 12.38 2.87
CA LYS A 191 8.74 12.52 3.35
C LYS A 191 9.71 12.98 2.25
N LEU A 192 9.43 12.62 1.00
CA LEU A 192 10.19 13.04 -0.19
C LEU A 192 9.67 14.35 -0.80
N GLY A 193 8.66 14.99 -0.23
CA GLY A 193 8.02 16.18 -0.81
C GLY A 193 7.20 15.90 -2.08
N VAL A 194 6.77 14.66 -2.28
CA VAL A 194 6.00 14.19 -3.45
C VAL A 194 4.58 13.83 -3.05
N THR A 195 3.60 14.32 -3.81
CA THR A 195 2.21 13.87 -3.67
C THR A 195 1.98 12.59 -4.47
N VAL A 196 1.45 11.57 -3.80
CA VAL A 196 1.04 10.32 -4.44
C VAL A 196 -0.44 10.40 -4.77
N ILE A 197 -0.79 10.09 -6.03
CA ILE A 197 -2.18 10.09 -6.51
C ILE A 197 -2.49 8.71 -7.07
N PHE A 198 -3.44 8.01 -6.45
CA PHE A 198 -3.90 6.72 -6.95
C PHE A 198 -4.93 6.92 -8.05
N THR A 199 -4.79 6.11 -9.10
CA THR A 199 -5.83 5.94 -10.11
C THR A 199 -6.62 4.67 -9.80
N PRO A 200 -7.95 4.65 -10.04
CA PRO A 200 -8.76 3.47 -9.81
C PRO A 200 -8.19 2.20 -10.46
N LYS A 201 -8.37 1.05 -9.79
CA LYS A 201 -7.97 -0.25 -10.33
C LYS A 201 -8.80 -0.59 -11.57
N ALA A 202 -8.22 -1.31 -12.52
CA ALA A 202 -8.88 -1.76 -13.76
C ALA A 202 -9.35 -0.64 -14.73
N HIS A 203 -8.88 0.60 -14.53
CA HIS A 203 -9.17 1.76 -15.39
C HIS A 203 -7.87 2.29 -16.03
N CYS A 204 -7.33 1.52 -16.97
CA CYS A 204 -6.01 1.78 -17.57
C CYS A 204 -5.97 3.11 -18.36
N GLU A 205 -7.11 3.54 -18.90
CA GLU A 205 -7.33 4.83 -19.56
C GLU A 205 -7.11 6.05 -18.63
N LEU A 206 -7.21 5.86 -17.31
CA LEU A 206 -6.99 6.90 -16.30
C LEU A 206 -5.55 6.93 -15.76
N ALA A 207 -4.80 5.85 -15.95
CA ALA A 207 -3.51 5.61 -15.32
C ALA A 207 -2.46 6.67 -15.70
N GLY A 208 -1.72 7.16 -14.69
CA GLY A 208 -0.50 7.95 -14.87
C GLY A 208 -0.61 9.15 -15.81
N ARG A 209 -1.79 9.78 -15.91
CA ARG A 209 -2.09 10.86 -16.87
C ARG A 209 -1.82 10.45 -18.33
N GLY A 210 -2.21 9.22 -18.69
CA GLY A 210 -2.12 8.69 -20.05
C GLY A 210 -0.88 7.85 -20.33
N ILE A 211 -0.23 7.31 -19.28
CA ILE A 211 0.99 6.50 -19.43
C ILE A 211 0.75 5.23 -20.25
N GLU A 212 -0.43 4.61 -20.14
CA GLU A 212 -0.79 3.42 -20.91
C GLU A 212 -0.86 3.71 -22.42
N TYR A 213 -1.28 4.91 -22.81
CA TYR A 213 -1.23 5.32 -24.21
C TYR A 213 0.20 5.55 -24.69
N CYS A 214 1.07 6.11 -23.85
CA CYS A 214 2.51 6.20 -24.14
C CYS A 214 3.10 4.80 -24.37
N TRP A 215 2.78 3.83 -23.51
CA TRP A 215 3.20 2.45 -23.68
C TRP A 215 2.63 1.82 -24.95
N GLY A 216 1.36 2.07 -25.27
CA GLY A 216 0.74 1.62 -26.52
C GLY A 216 1.47 2.13 -27.75
N LEU A 217 1.82 3.42 -27.78
CA LEU A 217 2.57 4.03 -28.88
C LEU A 217 3.99 3.46 -29.01
N ALA A 218 4.72 3.38 -27.89
CA ALA A 218 6.07 2.81 -27.86
C ALA A 218 6.08 1.35 -28.31
N LYS A 219 5.13 0.53 -27.83
CA LYS A 219 4.99 -0.88 -28.22
C LYS A 219 4.64 -1.02 -29.70
N LEU A 220 3.75 -0.19 -30.23
CA LEU A 220 3.39 -0.23 -31.65
C LEU A 220 4.61 0.08 -32.53
N ALA A 221 5.38 1.10 -32.19
CA ALA A 221 6.60 1.47 -32.90
C ALA A 221 7.68 0.40 -32.79
N PHE A 222 7.88 -0.16 -31.59
CA PHE A 222 8.80 -1.27 -31.38
C PHE A 222 8.44 -2.50 -32.22
N ARG A 223 7.16 -2.89 -32.24
CA ARG A 223 6.68 -4.06 -33.02
C ARG A 223 6.83 -3.86 -34.53
N ARG A 224 6.67 -2.62 -35.02
CA ARG A 224 6.86 -2.28 -36.44
C ARG A 224 8.34 -2.11 -36.81
N GLY A 225 9.20 -1.81 -35.84
CA GLY A 225 10.60 -1.48 -36.04
C GLY A 225 11.54 -2.68 -35.98
N VAL A 226 11.59 -3.48 -37.07
CA VAL A 226 12.61 -4.50 -37.45
C VAL A 226 13.03 -5.53 -36.37
N LYS A 227 13.14 -6.81 -36.77
CA LYS A 227 13.52 -7.97 -35.94
C LYS A 227 14.52 -7.67 -34.81
N THR A 228 14.12 -7.99 -33.58
CA THR A 228 14.91 -7.86 -32.36
C THR A 228 15.73 -9.13 -32.11
N THR A 229 16.90 -8.98 -31.48
CA THR A 229 17.71 -10.08 -30.94
C THR A 229 17.97 -9.81 -29.45
N LYS A 230 18.35 -10.84 -28.68
CA LYS A 230 18.70 -10.64 -27.24
C LYS A 230 19.77 -9.57 -27.04
N LYS A 231 20.76 -9.48 -27.94
CA LYS A 231 21.87 -8.52 -27.86
C LYS A 231 21.44 -7.06 -28.07
N ASN A 232 20.41 -6.79 -28.86
CA ASN A 232 19.97 -5.42 -29.19
C ASN A 232 18.63 -5.01 -28.55
N LEU A 233 18.03 -5.87 -27.72
CA LEU A 233 16.73 -5.60 -27.11
C LEU A 233 16.76 -4.31 -26.26
N LYS A 234 17.76 -4.16 -25.37
CA LYS A 234 17.85 -3.01 -24.47
C LYS A 234 17.96 -1.68 -25.22
N SER A 235 18.86 -1.59 -26.20
CA SER A 235 19.06 -0.36 -26.98
C SER A 235 17.84 -0.04 -27.84
N LYS A 236 17.17 -1.05 -28.40
CA LYS A 236 15.92 -0.86 -29.14
C LYS A 236 14.78 -0.39 -28.25
N VAL A 237 14.59 -0.99 -27.07
CA VAL A 237 13.59 -0.53 -26.11
C VAL A 237 13.86 0.92 -25.72
N GLN A 238 15.12 1.26 -25.39
CA GLN A 238 15.51 2.62 -25.01
C GLN A 238 15.14 3.65 -26.08
N ARG A 239 15.34 3.32 -27.37
CA ARG A 239 14.97 4.18 -28.50
C ARG A 239 13.47 4.50 -28.56
N TYR A 240 12.61 3.53 -28.25
CA TYR A 240 11.15 3.72 -28.36
C TYR A 240 10.48 4.23 -27.09
N ILE A 241 11.19 4.26 -25.96
CA ILE A 241 10.75 4.93 -24.74
C ILE A 241 11.36 6.34 -24.59
N ASP A 242 12.13 6.78 -25.58
CA ASP A 242 12.73 8.11 -25.60
C ASP A 242 11.65 9.20 -25.62
N SER A 243 11.71 10.06 -24.61
CA SER A 243 10.80 11.20 -24.38
C SER A 243 11.43 12.55 -24.74
N GLY A 244 12.65 12.54 -25.27
CA GLY A 244 13.29 13.73 -25.82
C GLY A 244 12.50 14.35 -27.00
N PRO A 245 12.87 15.56 -27.45
CA PRO A 245 12.13 16.27 -28.50
C PRO A 245 11.96 15.48 -29.82
N ALA A 246 12.98 14.72 -30.22
CA ALA A 246 12.96 13.86 -31.40
C ALA A 246 12.41 12.45 -31.13
N GLY A 247 12.17 12.12 -29.86
CA GLY A 247 11.65 10.83 -29.43
C GLY A 247 10.18 10.65 -29.80
N ILE A 248 9.74 9.39 -29.88
CA ILE A 248 8.35 9.08 -30.19
C ILE A 248 7.41 9.45 -29.03
N LEU A 249 7.91 9.47 -27.79
CA LEU A 249 7.18 9.88 -26.59
C LEU A 249 7.44 11.34 -26.24
N ASN A 250 7.68 12.20 -27.23
CA ASN A 250 7.90 13.62 -27.03
C ASN A 250 6.72 14.34 -26.36
N ILE A 251 6.93 15.62 -26.03
CA ILE A 251 5.95 16.46 -25.33
C ILE A 251 4.59 16.55 -26.04
N ARG A 252 4.55 16.47 -27.38
CA ARG A 252 3.29 16.49 -28.14
C ARG A 252 2.49 15.21 -27.90
N ALA A 253 3.14 14.04 -27.95
CA ALA A 253 2.52 12.76 -27.63
C ALA A 253 2.04 12.74 -26.17
N ALA A 254 2.90 13.13 -25.22
CA ALA A 254 2.57 13.18 -23.80
C ALA A 254 1.36 14.08 -23.52
N ARG A 255 1.33 15.31 -24.08
CA ARG A 255 0.18 16.23 -23.94
C ARG A 255 -1.10 15.67 -24.55
N LYS A 256 -1.00 15.02 -25.72
CA LYS A 256 -2.15 14.39 -26.38
C LYS A 256 -2.77 13.29 -25.51
N PHE A 257 -1.93 12.43 -24.93
CA PHE A 257 -2.39 11.33 -24.09
C PHE A 257 -2.88 11.78 -22.72
N ALA A 258 -2.25 12.80 -22.12
CA ALA A 258 -2.76 13.44 -20.92
C ALA A 258 -4.14 14.07 -21.15
N ALA A 259 -4.35 14.73 -22.29
CA ALA A 259 -5.66 15.25 -22.67
C ALA A 259 -6.69 14.12 -22.83
N LEU A 260 -6.31 12.99 -23.43
CA LEU A 260 -7.21 11.83 -23.57
C LEU A 260 -7.61 11.24 -22.22
N ALA A 261 -6.64 10.98 -21.33
CA ALA A 261 -6.93 10.50 -19.97
C ALA A 261 -7.83 11.48 -19.20
N ARG A 262 -7.65 12.80 -19.39
CA ARG A 262 -8.53 13.81 -18.80
C ARG A 262 -9.97 13.71 -19.31
N ARG A 263 -10.21 13.35 -20.58
CA ARG A 263 -11.58 13.16 -21.11
C ARG A 263 -12.29 12.02 -20.39
N TYR A 264 -11.61 10.90 -20.16
CA TYR A 264 -12.16 9.81 -19.37
C TYR A 264 -12.46 10.27 -17.94
N LYS A 265 -11.55 11.00 -17.28
CA LYS A 265 -11.84 11.56 -15.93
C LYS A 265 -13.12 12.41 -15.91
N LEU A 266 -13.31 13.26 -16.91
CA LEU A 266 -14.51 14.09 -17.03
C LEU A 266 -15.76 13.25 -17.30
N ALA A 267 -15.65 12.21 -18.13
CA ALA A 267 -16.75 11.29 -18.40
C ALA A 267 -17.18 10.52 -17.15
N TYR A 268 -16.23 9.97 -16.39
CA TYR A 268 -16.50 9.30 -15.12
C TYR A 268 -17.17 10.24 -14.11
N ARG A 269 -16.66 11.46 -13.95
CA ARG A 269 -17.28 12.45 -13.06
C ARG A 269 -18.72 12.74 -13.46
N LYS A 270 -18.98 12.98 -14.74
CA LYS A 270 -20.32 13.25 -15.24
C LYS A 270 -21.28 12.07 -15.01
N LEU A 271 -20.81 10.85 -15.28
CA LEU A 271 -21.62 9.65 -15.07
C LEU A 271 -21.89 9.39 -13.59
N HIS A 272 -20.94 9.70 -12.71
CA HIS A 272 -21.13 9.64 -11.26
C HIS A 272 -22.18 10.66 -10.78
N GLU A 273 -22.14 11.90 -11.31
CA GLU A 273 -23.15 12.91 -11.03
C GLU A 273 -24.56 12.50 -11.51
N GLU A 274 -24.66 11.78 -12.65
CA GLU A 274 -25.95 11.34 -13.24
C GLU A 274 -26.51 10.05 -12.64
N LYS A 275 -25.65 9.09 -12.26
CA LYS A 275 -26.03 7.72 -11.88
C LYS A 275 -25.58 7.30 -10.47
N GLY A 276 -24.88 8.16 -9.74
CA GLY A 276 -24.28 7.80 -8.45
C GLY A 276 -23.28 6.66 -8.57
N ASP A 277 -23.35 5.70 -7.65
CA ASP A 277 -22.44 4.56 -7.56
C ASP A 277 -22.89 3.33 -8.39
N GLU A 278 -23.82 3.51 -9.33
CA GLU A 278 -24.22 2.45 -10.24
C GLU A 278 -23.05 1.96 -11.12
N ALA A 279 -23.05 0.66 -11.41
CA ALA A 279 -22.04 0.06 -12.26
C ALA A 279 -22.09 0.65 -13.68
N LEU A 280 -21.02 1.35 -14.06
CA LEU A 280 -20.89 1.93 -15.39
C LEU A 280 -20.41 0.88 -16.40
N ASN A 281 -21.14 0.74 -17.51
CA ASN A 281 -20.67 -0.04 -18.64
C ASN A 281 -19.72 0.80 -19.52
N TYR A 282 -18.81 0.13 -20.21
CA TYR A 282 -17.82 0.77 -21.08
C TYR A 282 -18.44 1.59 -22.23
N ALA A 283 -19.58 1.13 -22.77
CA ALA A 283 -20.24 1.80 -23.89
C ALA A 283 -20.77 3.19 -23.52
N ASP A 284 -21.31 3.34 -22.31
CA ASP A 284 -21.79 4.61 -21.75
C ASP A 284 -20.61 5.57 -21.52
N ILE A 285 -19.51 5.06 -20.98
CA ILE A 285 -18.27 5.83 -20.78
C ILE A 285 -17.77 6.35 -22.13
N GLU A 286 -17.68 5.51 -23.16
CA GLU A 286 -17.27 5.91 -24.51
C GLU A 286 -18.21 6.95 -25.13
N LYS A 287 -19.52 6.78 -24.96
CA LYS A 287 -20.52 7.74 -25.43
C LYS A 287 -20.30 9.10 -24.77
N VAL A 288 -20.08 9.13 -23.45
CA VAL A 288 -19.86 10.38 -22.72
C VAL A 288 -18.49 11.00 -23.02
N CYS A 289 -17.45 10.19 -23.16
CA CYS A 289 -16.11 10.62 -23.58
C CYS A 289 -16.12 11.38 -24.91
N LYS A 290 -17.01 11.01 -25.85
CA LYS A 290 -17.19 11.73 -27.12
C LYS A 290 -17.66 13.16 -26.90
N TYR A 291 -18.50 13.44 -25.91
CA TYR A 291 -18.91 14.81 -25.56
C TYR A 291 -17.73 15.66 -25.05
N PHE A 292 -16.81 15.03 -24.31
CA PHE A 292 -15.61 15.69 -23.79
C PHE A 292 -14.46 15.79 -24.80
N LYS A 293 -14.69 15.44 -26.06
CA LYS A 293 -13.78 15.74 -27.17
C LYS A 293 -13.76 17.25 -27.46
N THR A 294 -13.25 18.06 -26.53
CA THR A 294 -12.89 19.46 -26.81
C THR A 294 -11.72 19.43 -27.80
N LYS A 295 -11.73 20.13 -28.93
CA LYS A 295 -12.54 21.27 -29.38
C LYS A 295 -13.33 20.88 -30.64
N ARG A 296 -14.54 21.42 -30.84
CA ARG A 296 -14.93 21.78 -32.20
C ARG A 296 -13.84 22.73 -32.68
N CYS A 297 -12.96 22.28 -33.58
CA CYS A 297 -11.96 23.16 -34.15
C CYS A 297 -12.71 24.06 -35.13
N ALA A 298 -12.59 25.39 -35.02
CA ALA A 298 -13.20 26.29 -36.01
C ALA A 298 -12.75 25.91 -37.44
N PHE A 299 -11.52 25.41 -37.56
CA PHE A 299 -10.99 24.82 -38.78
C PHE A 299 -11.71 23.55 -39.26
N ASP A 300 -12.35 22.76 -38.39
CA ASP A 300 -13.07 21.55 -38.77
C ASP A 300 -14.53 21.86 -39.20
N PHE A 301 -15.17 22.90 -38.64
CA PHE A 301 -16.58 23.21 -38.95
C PHE A 301 -16.80 24.45 -39.82
N ASP A 302 -15.85 25.40 -39.81
CA ASP A 302 -15.88 26.65 -40.59
C ASP A 302 -14.58 26.82 -41.43
N TYR A 303 -13.99 25.71 -41.89
CA TYR A 303 -12.75 25.72 -42.69
C TYR A 303 -12.79 26.72 -43.84
N LYS A 304 -13.92 26.75 -44.55
CA LYS A 304 -14.10 27.59 -45.75
C LYS A 304 -13.92 29.07 -45.43
N ILE A 305 -14.58 29.56 -44.39
CA ILE A 305 -14.51 30.97 -43.95
C ILE A 305 -13.08 31.32 -43.54
N ILE A 306 -12.43 30.45 -42.75
CA ILE A 306 -11.06 30.69 -42.29
C ILE A 306 -10.06 30.69 -43.46
N LYS A 307 -10.27 29.80 -44.44
CA LYS A 307 -9.43 29.73 -45.64
C LYS A 307 -9.58 30.97 -46.50
N GLU A 308 -10.82 31.44 -46.72
CA GLU A 308 -11.08 32.67 -47.48
C GLU A 308 -10.34 33.88 -46.86
N GLU A 309 -10.38 34.03 -45.54
CA GLU A 309 -9.67 35.11 -44.84
C GLU A 309 -8.13 34.97 -44.92
N TYR A 310 -7.61 33.74 -44.83
CA TYR A 310 -6.18 33.49 -44.99
C TYR A 310 -5.69 33.79 -46.41
N ASP A 311 -6.46 33.37 -47.43
CA ASP A 311 -6.14 33.62 -48.82
C ASP A 311 -6.16 35.14 -49.12
N ALA A 312 -7.12 35.87 -48.54
CA ALA A 312 -7.17 37.34 -48.62
C ALA A 312 -5.95 38.00 -47.94
N TYR A 313 -5.53 37.52 -46.77
CA TYR A 313 -4.32 38.00 -46.09
C TYR A 313 -3.03 37.75 -46.91
N GLN A 314 -2.91 36.61 -47.60
CA GLN A 314 -1.75 36.30 -48.44
C GLN A 314 -1.71 37.13 -49.74
N ALA A 315 -2.85 37.64 -50.19
CA ALA A 315 -2.97 38.46 -51.39
C ALA A 315 -2.76 39.97 -51.14
N ALA A 316 -2.67 40.39 -49.87
CA ALA A 316 -2.40 41.75 -49.43
C ALA A 316 -0.90 41.98 -49.21
#